data_AF-A0A8T5B4R3-F1
#
_entry.id   AF-A0A8T5B4R3-F1
#
_cell.length_a   1.000
_cell.length_b   1.000
_cell.length_c   1.000
_cell.angle_alpha   90.00
_cell.angle_beta   90.00
_cell.angle_gamma   90.00
#
_symmetry.space_group_name_H-M   'P 1'
#
loop_
_entity.id
_entity.type
_entity.pdbx_description
1 polymer ?
#
loop_
_entity_poly.entity_id
_entity_poly.type
_entity_poly.pdbx_seq_one_letter_code
_entity_poly.pdbx_strand_id
1 'polypeptide(L)'
;MSAKLTTGQTAEIPGPKKAFLVPKPEVAASMINRARRPLLVVGSDATKVKTKDGDLVDTAIRMSRSKNITVAATGHLAGEFRRRGAVGVHGISIMELGDRLRDSGWSGLDVGGPYDLVVFVGLPYYLEWLILSGLKNSAPSLRTLSLDNTYHPNAHWSLGYSPHEEWIEILDRIVANLEEVG
;
A
#
# COMPACT_ATOMS: atom_id res chain seq x y z
N MET A 1 -6.45 -3.06 20.48
CA MET A 1 -7.84 -2.59 20.35
C MET A 1 -8.46 -3.25 19.14
N SER A 2 -9.78 -3.50 19.12
CA SER A 2 -10.42 -4.11 17.94
C SER A 2 -10.49 -3.08 16.82
N ALA A 3 -9.74 -3.32 15.74
CA ALA A 3 -9.74 -2.46 14.56
C ALA A 3 -11.17 -2.36 13.99
N LYS A 4 -11.62 -1.12 13.73
CA LYS A 4 -13.01 -0.82 13.33
C LYS A 4 -13.12 -0.81 11.80
N LEU A 5 -14.23 -1.29 11.25
CA LEU A 5 -14.51 -1.25 9.80
C LEU A 5 -14.99 0.13 9.33
N THR A 6 -14.53 1.20 9.99
CA THR A 6 -14.90 2.58 9.64
C THR A 6 -14.18 2.99 8.36
N THR A 7 -14.98 3.34 7.35
CA THR A 7 -14.52 3.76 6.03
C THR A 7 -14.25 5.27 6.00
N GLY A 8 -13.41 5.73 5.07
CA GLY A 8 -13.11 7.14 4.85
C GLY A 8 -14.17 7.91 4.03
N GLN A 9 -15.29 7.27 3.68
CA GLN A 9 -16.40 7.86 2.94
C GLN A 9 -17.75 7.50 3.56
N THR A 10 -18.61 8.52 3.68
CA THR A 10 -19.99 8.36 4.15
C THR A 10 -20.84 7.65 3.10
N ALA A 11 -21.65 6.69 3.56
CA ALA A 11 -22.57 5.92 2.71
C ALA A 11 -21.88 5.20 1.52
N GLU A 12 -20.62 4.80 1.70
CA GLU A 12 -19.92 4.00 0.69
C GLU A 12 -20.55 2.59 0.58
N ILE A 13 -20.65 2.07 -0.65
CA ILE A 13 -21.17 0.73 -0.93
C ILE A 13 -20.14 0.00 -1.80
N PRO A 14 -19.39 -0.98 -1.26
CA PRO A 14 -18.33 -1.68 -1.98
C PRO A 14 -18.84 -2.96 -2.66
N GLY A 15 -20.14 -3.24 -2.57
CA GLY A 15 -20.75 -4.50 -2.98
C GLY A 15 -20.55 -5.63 -1.95
N PRO A 16 -20.84 -6.89 -2.32
CA PRO A 16 -20.87 -8.02 -1.39
C PRO A 16 -19.48 -8.51 -0.98
N LYS A 17 -18.46 -8.32 -1.84
CA LYS A 17 -17.07 -8.68 -1.55
C LYS A 17 -16.35 -7.51 -0.90
N LYS A 18 -15.95 -7.70 0.36
CA LYS A 18 -15.23 -6.73 1.19
C LYS A 18 -13.87 -7.29 1.61
N ALA A 19 -12.93 -6.40 1.89
CA ALA A 19 -11.61 -6.76 2.40
C ALA A 19 -11.69 -7.59 3.70
N PHE A 20 -10.73 -8.48 3.89
CA PHE A 20 -10.47 -9.06 5.20
C PHE A 20 -9.74 -8.05 6.07
N LEU A 21 -10.13 -7.97 7.33
CA LEU A 21 -9.42 -7.17 8.30
C LEU A 21 -8.08 -7.85 8.63
N VAL A 22 -6.98 -7.11 8.51
CA VAL A 22 -5.69 -7.58 9.01
C VAL A 22 -5.75 -7.61 10.54
N PRO A 23 -5.60 -8.78 11.19
CA PRO A 23 -5.85 -8.87 12.63
C PRO A 23 -4.71 -8.32 13.46
N LYS A 24 -3.47 -8.36 12.94
CA LYS A 24 -2.26 -7.88 13.63
C LYS A 24 -1.18 -7.41 12.64
N PRO A 25 -0.28 -6.48 13.04
CA PRO A 25 0.83 -6.01 12.22
C PRO A 25 1.68 -7.13 11.59
N GLU A 26 1.95 -8.19 12.35
CA GLU A 26 2.82 -9.30 11.92
C GLU A 26 2.22 -10.07 10.74
N VAL A 27 0.88 -10.09 10.63
CA VAL A 27 0.19 -10.72 9.50
C VAL A 27 0.42 -9.92 8.21
N ALA A 28 0.34 -8.58 8.27
CA ALA A 28 0.65 -7.74 7.11
C ALA A 28 2.11 -7.92 6.68
N ALA A 29 3.05 -7.88 7.63
CA ALA A 29 4.47 -8.11 7.34
C ALA A 29 4.70 -9.49 6.71
N SER A 30 4.08 -10.55 7.25
CA SER A 30 4.17 -11.89 6.68
C SER A 30 3.56 -11.98 5.28
N MET A 31 2.48 -11.25 4.98
CA MET A 31 1.90 -11.22 3.63
C MET A 31 2.85 -10.58 2.63
N ILE A 32 3.49 -9.48 3.01
CA ILE A 32 4.47 -8.77 2.18
C ILE A 32 5.70 -9.65 1.93
N ASN A 33 6.27 -10.25 2.98
CA ASN A 33 7.46 -11.10 2.84
C ASN A 33 7.22 -12.40 2.06
N ARG A 34 6.00 -12.95 2.10
CA ARG A 34 5.64 -14.15 1.33
C ARG A 34 5.23 -13.85 -0.11
N ALA A 35 5.03 -12.58 -0.47
CA ALA A 35 4.75 -12.21 -1.85
C ALA A 35 6.00 -12.47 -2.71
N ARG A 36 5.81 -13.00 -3.91
CA ARG A 36 6.92 -13.27 -4.83
C ARG A 36 7.47 -11.97 -5.40
N ARG A 37 6.58 -11.02 -5.71
CA ARG A 37 6.89 -9.67 -6.20
C ARG A 37 5.89 -8.68 -5.62
N PRO A 38 6.13 -8.17 -4.40
CA PRO A 38 5.34 -7.08 -3.84
C PRO A 38 5.67 -5.74 -4.51
N LEU A 39 4.62 -4.95 -4.76
CA LEU A 39 4.69 -3.54 -5.14
C LEU A 39 4.16 -2.68 -4.00
N LEU A 40 4.98 -1.77 -3.48
CA LEU A 40 4.56 -0.73 -2.53
C LEU A 40 4.19 0.54 -3.27
N VAL A 41 2.93 0.93 -3.22
CA VAL A 41 2.37 2.15 -3.81
C VAL A 41 2.26 3.22 -2.74
N VAL A 42 2.99 4.32 -2.93
CA VAL A 42 3.04 5.43 -2.00
C VAL A 42 2.26 6.60 -2.57
N GLY A 43 1.20 6.97 -1.86
CA GLY A 43 0.24 7.97 -2.27
C GLY A 43 0.67 9.40 -2.01
N SER A 44 0.06 10.35 -2.74
CA SER A 44 0.45 11.76 -2.74
C SER A 44 0.34 12.50 -1.40
N ASP A 45 -0.33 11.92 -0.40
CA ASP A 45 -0.44 12.50 0.95
C ASP A 45 0.71 12.08 1.87
N ALA A 46 1.67 11.27 1.39
CA ALA A 46 2.75 10.73 2.21
C ALA A 46 3.56 11.79 2.96
N THR A 47 3.87 12.93 2.33
CA THR A 47 4.63 14.02 2.98
C THR A 47 3.85 14.78 4.06
N LYS A 48 2.51 14.67 4.06
CA LYS A 48 1.62 15.31 5.04
C LYS A 48 1.49 14.48 6.32
N VAL A 49 1.75 13.18 6.24
CA VAL A 49 1.60 12.24 7.35
C VAL A 49 2.94 12.08 8.05
N LYS A 50 3.00 12.46 9.34
CA LYS A 50 4.18 12.26 10.16
C LYS A 50 4.26 10.83 10.67
N THR A 51 5.48 10.32 10.78
CA THR A 51 5.79 8.97 11.28
C THR A 51 6.97 9.06 12.24
N LYS A 52 7.35 7.93 12.85
CA LYS A 52 8.58 7.86 13.67
C LYS A 52 9.86 8.09 12.85
N ASP A 53 9.81 7.83 11.54
CA ASP A 53 10.95 7.97 10.63
C ASP A 53 11.05 9.38 10.02
N GLY A 54 10.07 10.25 10.27
CA GLY A 54 9.92 11.57 9.64
C GLY A 54 8.53 11.72 9.05
N ASP A 55 8.34 11.30 7.80
CA ASP A 55 7.05 11.17 7.15
C ASP A 55 6.86 9.78 6.48
N LEU A 56 5.71 9.54 5.83
CA LEU A 56 5.45 8.26 5.17
C LEU A 56 6.42 7.96 4.03
N VAL A 57 7.07 8.96 3.42
CA VAL A 57 8.12 8.72 2.43
C VAL A 57 9.31 8.06 3.12
N ASP A 58 9.72 8.57 4.28
CA ASP A 58 10.81 7.99 5.07
C ASP A 58 10.49 6.56 5.53
N THR A 59 9.26 6.32 6.01
CA THR A 59 8.79 4.97 6.36
C THR A 59 8.75 4.04 5.14
N ALA A 60 8.31 4.51 3.97
CA ALA A 60 8.31 3.72 2.74
C ALA A 60 9.74 3.38 2.26
N ILE A 61 10.70 4.31 2.41
CA ILE A 61 12.13 4.05 2.14
C ILE A 61 12.67 2.98 3.09
N ARG A 62 12.28 3.02 4.36
CA ARG A 62 12.66 1.98 5.34
C ARG A 62 12.09 0.62 4.93
N MET A 63 10.80 0.57 4.59
CA MET A 63 10.17 -0.65 4.06
C MET A 63 10.87 -1.18 2.82
N SER A 64 11.23 -0.32 1.86
CA SER A 64 11.82 -0.73 0.58
C SER A 64 13.22 -1.34 0.69
N ARG A 65 13.88 -1.21 1.86
CA ARG A 65 15.14 -1.92 2.14
C ARG A 65 14.93 -3.41 2.38
N SER A 66 13.70 -3.82 2.69
CA SER A 66 13.33 -5.23 2.81
C SER A 66 13.33 -5.90 1.44
N LYS A 67 13.59 -7.21 1.44
CA LYS A 67 13.84 -7.98 0.22
C LYS A 67 12.67 -7.90 -0.77
N ASN A 68 12.99 -7.63 -2.05
CA ASN A 68 12.10 -7.73 -3.22
C ASN A 68 10.92 -6.73 -3.29
N ILE A 69 10.92 -5.62 -2.56
CA ILE A 69 9.86 -4.62 -2.67
C ILE A 69 10.19 -3.60 -3.76
N THR A 70 9.40 -3.59 -4.85
CA THR A 70 9.41 -2.48 -5.82
C THR A 70 8.58 -1.33 -5.27
N VAL A 71 9.00 -0.08 -5.45
CA VAL A 71 8.24 1.10 -4.99
C VAL A 71 7.70 1.91 -6.16
N ALA A 72 6.39 2.19 -6.13
CA ALA A 72 5.73 3.16 -7.00
C ALA A 72 5.43 4.44 -6.22
N ALA A 73 6.10 5.53 -6.59
CA ALA A 73 5.83 6.86 -6.06
C ALA A 73 4.82 7.59 -6.94
N THR A 74 3.66 7.93 -6.38
CA THR A 74 2.59 8.58 -7.14
C THR A 74 2.63 10.11 -7.06
N GLY A 75 2.11 10.77 -8.09
CA GLY A 75 2.04 12.24 -8.14
C GLY A 75 3.42 12.90 -8.11
N HIS A 76 3.61 13.86 -7.21
CA HIS A 76 4.86 14.64 -7.10
C HIS A 76 5.96 13.93 -6.28
N LEU A 77 5.68 12.74 -5.71
CA LEU A 77 6.57 12.09 -4.75
C LEU A 77 7.86 11.54 -5.35
N ALA A 78 7.94 11.28 -6.65
CA ALA A 78 9.18 10.79 -7.26
C ALA A 78 10.39 11.71 -6.97
N GLY A 79 10.15 13.03 -6.89
CA GLY A 79 11.18 14.00 -6.48
C GLY A 79 11.56 13.91 -4.99
N GLU A 80 10.60 13.60 -4.13
CA GLU A 80 10.81 13.43 -2.68
C GLU A 80 11.69 12.22 -2.35
N PHE A 81 11.41 11.08 -3.00
CA PHE A 81 12.23 9.88 -2.88
C PHE A 81 13.66 10.11 -3.38
N ARG A 82 13.81 10.79 -4.53
CA ARG A 82 15.13 11.10 -5.11
C ARG A 82 15.97 11.99 -4.20
N ARG A 83 15.37 13.02 -3.60
CA ARG A 83 16.06 13.93 -2.66
C ARG A 83 16.59 13.20 -1.42
N ARG A 84 15.90 12.15 -0.99
CA ARG A 84 16.30 11.29 0.15
C ARG A 84 17.25 10.15 -0.25
N GLY A 85 17.70 10.11 -1.50
CA GLY A 85 18.65 9.09 -1.98
C GLY A 85 18.05 7.69 -2.15
N ALA A 86 16.72 7.58 -2.27
CA ALA A 86 16.07 6.29 -2.49
C ALA A 86 16.38 5.75 -3.89
N VAL A 87 16.67 4.44 -3.96
CA VAL A 87 16.92 3.70 -5.20
C VAL A 87 15.77 2.73 -5.46
N GLY A 88 15.55 2.35 -6.72
CA GLY A 88 14.48 1.40 -7.08
C GLY A 88 13.05 1.94 -6.93
N VAL A 89 12.90 3.28 -6.96
CA VAL A 89 11.61 3.97 -6.89
C VAL A 89 11.20 4.43 -8.29
N HIS A 90 9.99 4.07 -8.70
CA HIS A 90 9.44 4.41 -10.01
C HIS A 90 8.34 5.45 -9.86
N GLY A 91 8.48 6.59 -10.54
CA GLY A 91 7.42 7.58 -10.63
C GLY A 91 6.35 7.14 -11.62
N ILE A 92 5.09 7.08 -11.20
CA ILE A 92 3.96 6.74 -12.08
C ILE A 92 2.66 7.41 -11.59
N SER A 93 1.77 7.77 -12.51
CA SER A 93 0.42 8.21 -12.13
C SER A 93 -0.36 7.05 -11.50
N ILE A 94 -1.10 7.31 -10.42
CA ILE A 94 -1.95 6.28 -9.80
C ILE A 94 -3.01 5.73 -10.77
N MET A 95 -3.50 6.57 -11.70
CA MET A 95 -4.48 6.16 -12.72
C MET A 95 -3.84 5.25 -13.77
N GLU A 96 -2.64 5.58 -14.23
CA GLU A 96 -1.88 4.74 -15.17
C GLU A 96 -1.50 3.42 -14.50
N LEU A 97 -1.04 3.45 -13.25
CA LEU A 97 -0.69 2.25 -12.50
C LEU A 97 -1.90 1.31 -12.34
N GLY A 98 -3.09 1.84 -12.00
CA GLY A 98 -4.31 1.04 -11.90
C GLY A 98 -4.75 0.42 -13.23
N ASP A 99 -4.44 1.05 -14.37
CA ASP A 99 -4.67 0.46 -15.69
C ASP A 99 -3.66 -0.65 -15.98
N ARG A 100 -2.36 -0.37 -15.80
CA ARG A 100 -1.27 -1.32 -16.03
C ARG A 100 -1.35 -2.57 -15.16
N LEU A 101 -1.78 -2.44 -13.91
CA LEU A 101 -1.96 -3.57 -13.00
C LEU A 101 -3.08 -4.54 -13.42
N ARG A 102 -3.98 -4.13 -14.32
CA ARG A 102 -5.01 -5.01 -14.91
C ARG A 102 -4.53 -5.73 -16.17
N ASP A 103 -3.45 -5.26 -16.78
CA ASP A 103 -2.86 -5.87 -17.96
C ASP A 103 -1.97 -7.06 -17.57
N SER A 104 -2.42 -8.27 -17.90
CA SER A 104 -1.66 -9.51 -17.64
C SER A 104 -0.38 -9.62 -18.46
N GLY A 105 -0.25 -8.85 -19.55
CA GLY A 105 0.95 -8.77 -20.38
C GLY A 105 1.96 -7.72 -19.90
N TRP A 106 1.64 -6.93 -18.89
CA TRP A 106 2.53 -5.87 -18.42
C TRP A 106 3.73 -6.43 -17.62
N SER A 107 4.95 -6.06 -18.03
CA SER A 107 6.20 -6.52 -17.41
C SER A 107 6.55 -5.82 -16.09
N GLY A 108 5.67 -5.02 -15.51
CA GLY A 108 5.93 -4.24 -14.30
C GLY A 108 6.80 -3.00 -14.54
N LEU A 109 7.11 -2.26 -13.47
CA LEU A 109 7.81 -0.97 -13.52
C LEU A 109 9.32 -1.10 -13.79
N ASP A 110 9.87 -2.27 -13.45
CA ASP A 110 11.29 -2.64 -13.53
C ASP A 110 11.51 -3.77 -14.56
N VAL A 111 10.51 -4.09 -15.39
CA VAL A 111 10.56 -5.15 -16.40
C VAL A 111 10.76 -6.56 -15.81
N GLY A 112 10.53 -6.74 -14.50
CA GLY A 112 10.68 -8.01 -13.79
C GLY A 112 9.44 -8.93 -13.83
N GLY A 113 8.40 -8.56 -14.59
CA GLY A 113 7.13 -9.29 -14.69
C GLY A 113 6.05 -8.76 -13.74
N PRO A 114 4.86 -9.39 -13.73
CA PRO A 114 3.70 -8.94 -12.97
C PRO A 114 3.93 -9.04 -11.46
N TYR A 115 3.25 -8.17 -10.71
CA TYR A 115 3.21 -8.20 -9.25
C TYR A 115 2.15 -9.20 -8.77
N ASP A 116 2.38 -9.86 -7.64
CA ASP A 116 1.41 -10.79 -7.02
C ASP A 116 0.80 -10.25 -5.71
N LEU A 117 1.30 -9.10 -5.24
CA LEU A 117 0.75 -8.30 -4.16
C LEU A 117 1.01 -6.82 -4.44
N VAL A 118 -0.03 -5.99 -4.34
CA VAL A 118 0.11 -4.52 -4.30
C VAL A 118 -0.29 -4.02 -2.91
N VAL A 119 0.60 -3.27 -2.29
CA VAL A 119 0.46 -2.67 -0.98
C VAL A 119 0.25 -1.17 -1.16
N PHE A 120 -0.82 -0.60 -0.62
CA PHE A 120 -1.12 0.82 -0.73
C PHE A 120 -0.96 1.52 0.62
N VAL A 121 -0.43 2.74 0.60
CA VAL A 121 -0.35 3.64 1.76
C VAL A 121 -0.30 5.11 1.33
N GLY A 122 -0.99 5.98 2.04
CA GLY A 122 -0.88 7.44 1.92
C GLY A 122 -1.58 8.04 0.70
N LEU A 123 -2.55 7.35 0.11
CA LEU A 123 -3.37 7.90 -0.97
C LEU A 123 -4.57 8.67 -0.41
N PRO A 124 -5.08 9.68 -1.13
CA PRO A 124 -6.41 10.20 -0.83
C PRO A 124 -7.43 9.05 -0.89
N TYR A 125 -8.22 8.88 0.18
CA TYR A 125 -9.09 7.71 0.36
C TYR A 125 -9.93 7.37 -0.88
N TYR A 126 -10.55 8.38 -1.50
CA TYR A 126 -11.42 8.18 -2.65
C TYR A 126 -10.68 7.66 -3.89
N LEU A 127 -9.41 8.02 -4.07
CA LEU A 127 -8.58 7.54 -5.17
C LEU A 127 -8.22 6.08 -4.96
N GLU A 128 -7.75 5.72 -3.77
CA GLU A 128 -7.46 4.33 -3.45
C GLU A 128 -8.72 3.46 -3.54
N TRP A 129 -9.85 3.94 -3.02
CA TRP A 129 -11.14 3.25 -3.13
C TRP A 129 -11.51 2.96 -4.60
N LEU A 130 -11.31 3.93 -5.50
CA LEU A 130 -11.61 3.81 -6.93
C LEU A 130 -10.70 2.80 -7.61
N ILE A 131 -9.38 2.90 -7.38
CA ILE A 131 -8.39 1.99 -7.99
C ILE A 131 -8.61 0.56 -7.49
N LEU A 132 -8.78 0.38 -6.18
CA LEU A 132 -9.07 -0.92 -5.59
C LEU A 132 -10.38 -1.51 -6.15
N SER A 133 -11.40 -0.70 -6.42
CA SER A 133 -12.63 -1.17 -7.06
C SER A 133 -12.37 -1.75 -8.45
N GLY A 134 -11.55 -1.07 -9.27
CA GLY A 134 -11.14 -1.56 -10.58
C GLY A 134 -10.32 -2.85 -10.48
N LEU A 135 -9.32 -2.89 -9.61
CA LEU A 135 -8.46 -4.06 -9.43
C LEU A 135 -9.25 -5.27 -8.91
N LYS A 136 -10.14 -5.07 -7.94
CA LYS A 136 -10.99 -6.13 -7.37
C LYS A 136 -11.81 -6.88 -8.43
N ASN A 137 -12.26 -6.16 -9.47
CA ASN A 137 -13.15 -6.72 -10.49
C ASN A 137 -12.42 -7.13 -11.78
N SER A 138 -11.23 -6.58 -12.03
CA SER A 138 -10.56 -6.72 -13.33
C SER A 138 -9.10 -7.20 -13.25
N ALA A 139 -8.60 -7.55 -12.06
CA ALA A 139 -7.27 -8.15 -11.87
C ALA A 139 -7.35 -9.37 -10.93
N PRO A 140 -7.98 -10.49 -11.35
CA PRO A 140 -8.31 -11.62 -10.46
C PRO A 140 -7.08 -12.33 -9.86
N SER A 141 -5.92 -12.26 -10.52
CA SER A 141 -4.68 -12.86 -10.04
C SER A 141 -3.88 -11.96 -9.09
N LEU A 142 -4.31 -10.71 -8.89
CA LEU A 142 -3.60 -9.71 -8.11
C LEU A 142 -4.23 -9.55 -6.72
N ARG A 143 -3.42 -9.71 -5.67
CA ARG A 143 -3.85 -9.41 -4.30
C ARG A 143 -3.54 -7.96 -3.95
N THR A 144 -4.39 -7.36 -3.13
CA THR A 144 -4.25 -5.97 -2.68
C THR A 144 -4.32 -5.87 -1.16
N LEU A 145 -3.41 -5.09 -0.58
CA LEU A 145 -3.32 -4.82 0.85
C LEU A 145 -3.30 -3.30 1.06
N SER A 146 -4.22 -2.77 1.85
CA SER A 146 -4.20 -1.37 2.26
C SER A 146 -3.65 -1.24 3.67
N LEU A 147 -2.63 -0.40 3.83
CA LEU A 147 -2.00 -0.07 5.11
C LEU A 147 -2.44 1.30 5.65
N ASP A 148 -3.49 1.89 5.13
CA ASP A 148 -4.00 3.18 5.61
C ASP A 148 -4.73 3.06 6.96
N ASN A 149 -4.87 4.20 7.64
CA ASN A 149 -5.52 4.28 8.95
C ASN A 149 -7.05 4.24 8.90
N THR A 150 -7.62 3.96 7.73
CA THR A 150 -9.06 3.80 7.50
C THR A 150 -9.29 2.51 6.74
N TYR A 151 -10.44 1.89 6.97
CA TYR A 151 -10.75 0.61 6.34
C TYR A 151 -11.09 0.80 4.85
N HIS A 152 -10.36 0.10 3.98
CA HIS A 152 -10.55 0.07 2.53
C HIS A 152 -11.27 -1.21 2.08
N PRO A 153 -12.60 -1.17 1.89
CA PRO A 153 -13.39 -2.37 1.65
C PRO A 153 -13.17 -2.99 0.26
N ASN A 154 -12.63 -2.23 -0.70
CA ASN A 154 -12.32 -2.75 -2.03
C ASN A 154 -10.96 -3.46 -2.12
N ALA A 155 -10.14 -3.44 -1.07
CA ALA A 155 -8.93 -4.25 -1.02
C ALA A 155 -9.27 -5.74 -0.83
N HIS A 156 -8.27 -6.62 -0.99
CA HIS A 156 -8.39 -7.99 -0.48
C HIS A 156 -8.17 -8.03 1.03
N TRP A 157 -7.23 -7.22 1.52
CA TRP A 157 -6.92 -7.05 2.94
C TRP A 157 -6.74 -5.57 3.26
N SER A 158 -7.17 -5.16 4.45
CA SER A 158 -7.02 -3.77 4.88
C SER A 158 -6.81 -3.72 6.39
N LEU A 159 -5.95 -2.80 6.83
CA LEU A 159 -6.01 -2.36 8.22
C LEU A 159 -7.40 -1.76 8.50
N GLY A 160 -7.86 -1.88 9.74
CA GLY A 160 -9.07 -1.16 10.15
C GLY A 160 -8.74 0.26 10.55
N TYR A 161 -9.79 1.01 10.85
CA TYR A 161 -9.63 2.35 11.38
C TYR A 161 -8.84 2.35 12.68
N SER A 162 -7.87 3.25 12.74
CA SER A 162 -7.12 3.61 13.95
C SER A 162 -6.83 5.11 13.97
N PRO A 163 -6.81 5.75 15.15
CA PRO A 163 -6.28 7.11 15.29
C PRO A 163 -4.83 7.19 14.81
N HIS A 164 -4.41 8.37 14.38
CA HIS A 164 -3.10 8.59 13.77
C HIS A 164 -1.93 8.03 14.60
N GLU A 165 -1.90 8.28 15.92
CA GLU A 165 -0.84 7.78 16.80
C GLU A 165 -0.79 6.25 16.86
N GLU A 166 -1.94 5.59 16.97
CA GLU A 166 -2.02 4.11 16.96
C GLU A 166 -1.61 3.55 15.59
N TRP A 167 -1.99 4.22 14.50
CA TRP A 167 -1.62 3.81 13.15
C TRP A 167 -0.11 3.89 12.92
N ILE A 168 0.57 4.94 13.40
CA ILE A 168 2.03 5.04 13.31
C ILE A 168 2.69 3.87 14.04
N GLU A 169 2.21 3.50 15.23
CA GLU A 169 2.70 2.34 15.97
C GLU A 169 2.47 1.03 15.21
N ILE A 170 1.33 0.89 14.52
CA ILE A 170 1.03 -0.26 13.66
C ILE A 170 2.03 -0.32 12.49
N LEU A 171 2.24 0.79 11.78
CA LEU A 171 3.18 0.86 10.66
C LEU A 171 4.60 0.52 11.10
N ASP A 172 5.09 1.13 12.18
CA ASP A 172 6.44 0.86 12.73
C ASP A 172 6.63 -0.61 13.07
N ARG A 173 5.62 -1.25 13.67
CA ARG A 173 5.64 -2.71 13.93
C ARG A 173 5.67 -3.54 12.66
N ILE A 174 4.91 -3.15 11.62
CA ILE A 174 4.97 -3.83 10.31
C ILE A 174 6.40 -3.74 9.77
N VAL A 175 7.00 -2.55 9.74
CA VAL A 175 8.35 -2.35 9.21
C VAL A 175 9.39 -3.12 10.01
N ALA A 176 9.33 -3.09 11.35
CA ALA A 176 10.23 -3.87 12.20
C ALA A 176 10.15 -5.38 11.92
N ASN A 177 8.93 -5.92 11.73
CA ASN A 177 8.75 -7.33 11.37
C ASN A 177 9.25 -7.66 9.95
N LEU A 178 9.23 -6.71 9.02
CA LEU A 178 9.84 -6.89 7.69
C LEU A 178 11.36 -7.00 7.80
N GLU A 179 11.98 -6.20 8.67
CA GLU A 179 13.42 -6.18 8.92
C GLU A 179 13.92 -7.45 9.63
N GLU A 180 13.12 -8.07 10.50
CA GLU A 180 13.49 -9.31 11.21
C GLU A 180 13.55 -10.56 10.31
N VAL A 181 12.83 -10.54 9.18
CA VAL A 181 12.66 -11.70 8.28
C VAL A 181 13.46 -11.54 6.98
N GLY A 182 13.90 -10.32 6.65
CA GLY A 182 14.65 -9.96 5.44
C GLY A 182 16.12 -10.33 5.49
#